data_AF-A0A1I7XX77-F1
#
_entry.id   AF-A0A1I7XX77-F1
#
_cell.length_a   1.000
_cell.length_b   1.000
_cell.length_c   1.000
_cell.angle_alpha   90.00
_cell.angle_beta   90.00
_cell.angle_gamma   90.00
#
_symmetry.space_group_name_H-M   'P 1'
#
loop_
_entity.id
_entity.type
_entity.pdbx_description
1 polymer ?
#
loop_
_entity_poly.entity_id
_entity_poly.type
_entity_poly.pdbx_seq_one_letter_code
_entity_poly.pdbx_strand_id
1 'polypeptide(L)'
;MLCRLMVSGCWNWLMSRLMRSCPAVTSWKPVLREIVLINITGEDRPGLTAAITGVLAQGGVNILDIGQAVIHDTLSFGILVEIPSTEQASAVLKDILFTGYKLDQQGKARHIVTLLTRKVTAEQLQRVSSITAQYGLNIDHIDRLSGRIALDTPADQGKGCIEFSVRGEPADPQALRAEFLSVAQELNVDIAFQQDSLFRRNRRLAVFDMDSTLIEAEVIDELAKAAGVGEQVSEITERAMRGELDFRASFKERLALLKGLDVNVLDEIGASLRLTEGAEVLFAELKRLGYKTAILSGGFTYFAKQLQAKLGIDYVFANELEVVDGK
;
A
#
# COMPACT_ATOMS: atom_id res chain seq x y z
N MET A 1 -3.33 5.88 -17.30
CA MET A 1 -4.73 5.67 -17.76
C MET A 1 -5.46 4.70 -16.82
N LEU A 2 -6.73 4.93 -16.44
CA LEU A 2 -7.54 3.93 -15.72
C LEU A 2 -8.44 3.22 -16.75
N CYS A 3 -8.12 1.97 -17.08
CA CYS A 3 -8.99 1.12 -17.91
C CYS A 3 -9.82 0.24 -16.97
N ARG A 4 -11.14 0.47 -16.93
CA ARG A 4 -12.04 -0.25 -16.04
C ARG A 4 -12.92 -1.17 -16.89
N LEU A 5 -12.67 -2.47 -16.77
CA LEU A 5 -13.44 -3.52 -17.42
C LEU A 5 -14.60 -3.90 -16.50
N MET A 6 -15.83 -3.74 -17.00
CA MET A 6 -17.04 -4.17 -16.30
C MET A 6 -17.70 -5.29 -17.11
N VAL A 7 -17.67 -6.52 -16.59
CA VAL A 7 -18.34 -7.68 -17.20
C VAL A 7 -19.68 -7.85 -16.50
N SER A 8 -20.78 -7.49 -17.17
CA SER A 8 -22.13 -7.67 -16.63
C SER A 8 -22.69 -9.03 -17.02
N GLY A 9 -22.52 -10.04 -16.15
CA GLY A 9 -23.16 -11.34 -16.30
C GLY A 9 -24.53 -11.37 -15.63
N CYS A 10 -25.63 -11.05 -16.34
CA CYS A 10 -26.98 -11.27 -15.80
C CYS A 10 -28.10 -11.22 -16.87
N TRP A 11 -28.13 -12.17 -17.81
CA TRP A 11 -29.31 -12.36 -18.69
C TRP A 11 -29.73 -13.85 -18.86
N ASN A 12 -28.90 -14.82 -18.49
CA ASN A 12 -29.15 -16.24 -18.78
C ASN A 12 -30.21 -16.92 -17.89
N TRP A 13 -30.56 -16.36 -16.73
CA TRP A 13 -31.50 -17.01 -15.82
C TRP A 13 -32.95 -16.91 -16.31
N LEU A 14 -33.34 -15.77 -16.92
CA LEU A 14 -34.73 -15.49 -17.28
C LEU A 14 -35.20 -16.20 -18.57
N MET A 15 -34.31 -16.40 -19.55
CA MET A 15 -34.68 -17.09 -20.81
C MET A 15 -34.83 -18.61 -20.65
N SER A 16 -34.14 -19.23 -19.69
CA SER A 16 -34.22 -20.67 -19.45
C SER A 16 -35.61 -21.16 -18.99
N ARG A 17 -36.44 -20.25 -18.47
CA ARG A 17 -37.79 -20.57 -17.94
C ARG A 17 -38.91 -20.45 -19.00
N LEU A 18 -38.68 -19.74 -20.10
CA LEU A 18 -39.70 -19.45 -21.13
C LEU A 18 -39.71 -20.44 -22.31
N MET A 19 -38.72 -21.33 -22.45
CA MET A 19 -38.57 -22.20 -23.64
C MET A 19 -38.87 -23.69 -23.41
N ARG A 20 -39.64 -24.07 -22.39
CA ARG A 20 -39.99 -25.49 -22.12
C ARG A 20 -41.15 -26.04 -22.97
N SER A 21 -41.53 -25.42 -24.09
CA SER A 21 -42.71 -25.84 -24.86
C SER A 21 -42.58 -25.70 -26.38
N CYS A 22 -41.51 -26.22 -26.99
CA CYS A 22 -41.52 -26.48 -28.44
C CYS A 22 -40.46 -27.54 -28.85
N PRO A 23 -40.84 -28.70 -29.43
CA PRO A 23 -39.88 -29.72 -29.85
C PRO A 23 -39.69 -29.69 -31.38
N ALA A 24 -38.72 -28.93 -31.89
CA ALA A 24 -38.07 -29.13 -33.20
C ALA A 24 -37.04 -28.02 -33.51
N VAL A 25 -35.89 -28.01 -32.82
CA VAL A 25 -34.65 -27.43 -33.35
C VAL A 25 -33.48 -28.28 -32.85
N THR A 26 -33.01 -29.21 -33.67
CA THR A 26 -31.79 -29.98 -33.44
C THR A 26 -30.55 -29.13 -33.74
N SER A 27 -29.65 -29.07 -32.75
CA SER A 27 -28.33 -28.39 -32.70
C SER A 27 -28.32 -26.87 -32.88
N TRP A 28 -28.77 -26.14 -31.86
CA TRP A 28 -28.24 -24.81 -31.57
C TRP A 28 -27.09 -24.99 -30.57
N LYS A 29 -25.83 -24.92 -31.02
CA LYS A 29 -24.74 -24.58 -30.09
C LYS A 29 -24.86 -23.07 -29.86
N PRO A 30 -25.17 -22.59 -28.64
CA PRO A 30 -25.12 -21.16 -28.40
C PRO A 30 -23.66 -20.75 -28.59
N VAL A 31 -23.39 -19.98 -29.65
CA VAL A 31 -22.13 -19.24 -29.72
C VAL A 31 -22.23 -18.27 -28.56
N LEU A 32 -21.51 -18.53 -27.48
CA LEU A 32 -21.47 -17.66 -26.30
C LEU A 32 -20.82 -16.34 -26.73
N ARG A 33 -21.67 -15.39 -27.13
CA ARG A 33 -21.26 -14.04 -27.46
C ARG A 33 -21.16 -13.24 -26.18
N GLU A 34 -20.03 -12.60 -25.98
CA GLU A 34 -19.77 -11.80 -24.78
C GLU A 34 -19.87 -10.33 -25.15
N ILE A 35 -20.76 -9.61 -24.46
CA ILE A 35 -20.89 -8.16 -24.60
C ILE A 35 -20.05 -7.51 -23.52
N VAL A 36 -19.10 -6.68 -23.92
CA VAL A 36 -18.13 -6.05 -23.03
C VAL A 36 -18.15 -4.54 -23.22
N LEU A 37 -18.26 -3.79 -22.12
CA LEU A 37 -18.05 -2.35 -22.12
C LEU A 37 -16.59 -2.07 -21.73
N ILE A 38 -15.86 -1.42 -22.63
CA ILE A 38 -14.49 -0.99 -22.42
C ILE A 38 -14.49 0.51 -22.19
N ASN A 39 -14.12 0.93 -20.97
CA ASN A 39 -13.97 2.34 -20.62
C ASN A 39 -12.49 2.69 -20.43
N ILE A 40 -12.03 3.66 -21.22
CA ILE A 40 -10.67 4.17 -21.25
C ILE A 40 -10.69 5.63 -20.79
N THR A 41 -9.93 5.96 -19.74
CA THR A 41 -9.87 7.32 -19.19
C THR A 41 -8.42 7.77 -18.95
N GLY A 42 -8.06 8.96 -19.45
CA GLY A 42 -6.71 9.52 -19.34
C GLY A 42 -6.52 10.82 -20.10
N GLU A 43 -5.27 11.26 -20.25
CA GLU A 43 -4.92 12.45 -21.03
C GLU A 43 -5.23 12.23 -22.53
N ASP A 44 -5.85 13.21 -23.19
CA ASP A 44 -6.18 13.12 -24.62
C ASP A 44 -4.93 13.22 -25.51
N ARG A 45 -4.87 12.38 -26.56
CA ARG A 45 -3.75 12.35 -27.51
C ARG A 45 -4.19 11.91 -28.91
N PRO A 46 -3.59 12.46 -29.97
CA PRO A 46 -3.84 12.01 -31.34
C PRO A 46 -3.53 10.52 -31.52
N GLY A 47 -4.38 9.80 -32.25
CA GLY A 47 -4.15 8.41 -32.65
C GLY A 47 -4.62 7.34 -31.67
N LEU A 48 -5.07 7.71 -30.46
CA LEU A 48 -5.57 6.74 -29.47
C LEU A 48 -6.78 5.95 -30.00
N THR A 49 -7.80 6.64 -30.51
CA THR A 49 -9.01 6.00 -31.05
C THR A 49 -8.66 5.03 -32.17
N ALA A 50 -7.75 5.41 -33.07
CA ALA A 50 -7.30 4.57 -34.19
C ALA A 50 -6.55 3.32 -33.73
N ALA A 51 -5.72 3.44 -32.70
CA ALA A 51 -4.96 2.31 -32.18
C ALA A 51 -5.85 1.31 -31.43
N ILE A 52 -6.81 1.80 -30.62
CA ILE A 52 -7.76 0.94 -29.91
C ILE A 52 -8.69 0.22 -30.88
N THR A 53 -9.26 0.93 -31.86
CA THR A 53 -10.11 0.30 -32.89
C THR A 53 -9.31 -0.63 -33.80
N GLY A 54 -8.03 -0.37 -34.02
CA GLY A 54 -7.12 -1.28 -34.73
C GLY A 54 -6.98 -2.65 -34.07
N VAL A 55 -6.85 -2.70 -32.74
CA VAL A 55 -6.80 -3.96 -31.98
C VAL A 55 -8.13 -4.71 -32.08
N LEU A 56 -9.25 -3.99 -31.92
CA LEU A 56 -10.59 -4.59 -32.06
C LEU A 56 -10.84 -5.16 -33.45
N ALA A 57 -10.37 -4.47 -34.49
CA ALA A 57 -10.46 -4.93 -35.88
C ALA A 57 -9.64 -6.21 -36.12
N GLN A 58 -8.42 -6.29 -35.57
CA GLN A 58 -7.59 -7.52 -35.65
C GLN A 58 -8.24 -8.70 -34.94
N GLY A 59 -8.95 -8.44 -33.84
CA GLY A 59 -9.72 -9.45 -33.09
C GLY A 59 -11.05 -9.86 -33.73
N GLY A 60 -11.44 -9.28 -34.86
CA GLY A 60 -12.72 -9.55 -35.51
C GLY A 60 -13.94 -9.19 -34.64
N VAL A 61 -13.80 -8.16 -33.80
CA VAL A 61 -14.81 -7.77 -32.81
C VAL A 61 -15.83 -6.79 -33.41
N ASN A 62 -17.12 -7.01 -33.13
CA ASN A 62 -18.19 -6.11 -33.54
C ASN A 62 -18.35 -4.97 -32.52
N ILE A 63 -18.46 -3.73 -32.99
CA ILE A 63 -18.75 -2.57 -32.13
C ILE A 63 -20.26 -2.37 -32.11
N LEU A 64 -20.87 -2.41 -30.93
CA LEU A 64 -22.29 -2.19 -30.71
C LEU A 64 -22.62 -0.73 -30.46
N ASP A 65 -21.74 -0.03 -29.72
CA ASP A 65 -21.89 1.39 -29.39
C ASP A 65 -20.52 2.02 -29.10
N ILE A 66 -20.41 3.33 -29.33
CA ILE A 66 -19.17 4.08 -29.12
C ILE A 66 -19.47 5.51 -28.68
N GLY A 67 -18.80 5.96 -27.63
CA GLY A 67 -18.89 7.31 -27.10
C GLY A 67 -17.52 7.85 -26.72
N GLN A 68 -17.22 9.07 -27.14
CA GLN A 68 -16.00 9.78 -26.76
C GLN A 68 -16.37 11.19 -26.29
N ALA A 69 -15.80 11.59 -25.16
CA ALA A 69 -15.84 12.96 -24.69
C ALA A 69 -14.44 13.38 -24.23
N VAL A 70 -14.09 14.63 -24.53
CA VAL A 70 -12.87 15.27 -24.01
C VAL A 70 -13.32 16.45 -23.16
N ILE A 71 -12.93 16.46 -21.89
CA ILE A 71 -13.22 17.54 -20.96
C ILE A 71 -11.87 18.08 -20.48
N HIS A 72 -11.59 19.35 -20.82
CA HIS A 72 -10.24 19.92 -20.77
C HIS A 72 -9.26 19.01 -21.53
N ASP A 73 -8.23 18.48 -20.87
CA ASP A 73 -7.24 17.59 -21.48
C ASP A 73 -7.48 16.11 -21.11
N THR A 74 -8.64 15.79 -20.51
CA THR A 74 -8.98 14.41 -20.11
C THR A 74 -9.96 13.79 -21.09
N LEU A 75 -9.52 12.72 -21.73
CA LEU A 75 -10.34 11.83 -22.54
C LEU A 75 -11.13 10.85 -21.67
N SER A 76 -12.42 10.74 -21.97
CA SER A 76 -13.28 9.62 -21.60
C SER A 76 -13.74 8.93 -22.88
N PHE A 77 -13.30 7.69 -23.09
CA PHE A 77 -13.61 6.90 -24.26
C PHE A 77 -14.26 5.58 -23.85
N GLY A 78 -15.53 5.41 -24.21
CA GLY A 78 -16.32 4.21 -23.94
C GLY A 78 -16.68 3.51 -25.24
N ILE A 79 -16.46 2.20 -25.29
CA ILE A 79 -16.82 1.38 -26.45
C ILE A 79 -17.45 0.07 -25.99
N LEU A 80 -18.67 -0.18 -26.47
CA LEU A 80 -19.42 -1.41 -26.21
C LEU A 80 -19.21 -2.36 -27.38
N VAL A 81 -18.74 -3.57 -27.10
CA VAL A 81 -18.35 -4.52 -28.13
C VAL A 81 -18.98 -5.90 -27.92
N GLU A 82 -19.28 -6.59 -29.02
CA GLU A 82 -19.69 -7.99 -29.07
C GLU A 82 -18.50 -8.83 -29.55
N ILE A 83 -18.02 -9.71 -28.67
CA ILE A 83 -16.91 -10.62 -28.95
C ILE A 83 -17.47 -12.02 -29.28
N PRO A 84 -17.07 -12.64 -30.41
CA PRO A 84 -17.65 -13.91 -30.87
C PRO A 84 -17.42 -15.13 -29.96
N SER A 85 -16.39 -15.12 -29.11
CA SER A 85 -16.10 -16.22 -28.16
C SER A 85 -15.35 -15.75 -26.90
N THR A 86 -15.65 -16.39 -25.76
CA THR A 86 -15.02 -16.09 -24.45
C THR A 86 -13.51 -16.33 -24.43
N GLU A 87 -12.99 -17.29 -25.20
CA GLU A 87 -11.54 -17.51 -25.32
C GLU A 87 -10.84 -16.37 -26.06
N GLN A 88 -11.48 -15.79 -27.09
CA GLN A 88 -10.96 -14.61 -27.80
C GLN A 88 -11.07 -13.33 -26.96
N ALA A 89 -12.07 -13.23 -26.08
CA ALA A 89 -12.28 -12.06 -25.24
C ALA A 89 -11.04 -11.77 -24.38
N SER A 90 -10.46 -12.78 -23.74
CA SER A 90 -9.25 -12.57 -22.91
C SER A 90 -8.05 -12.09 -23.73
N ALA A 91 -7.87 -12.55 -24.97
CA ALA A 91 -6.76 -12.15 -25.83
C ALA A 91 -6.92 -10.70 -26.30
N VAL A 92 -8.11 -10.36 -26.82
CA VAL A 92 -8.42 -9.00 -27.27
C VAL A 92 -8.34 -8.00 -26.12
N LEU A 93 -8.86 -8.34 -24.95
CA LEU A 93 -8.79 -7.46 -23.78
C LEU A 93 -7.35 -7.24 -23.30
N LYS A 94 -6.51 -8.29 -23.34
CA LYS A 94 -5.08 -8.17 -23.04
C LYS A 94 -4.37 -7.25 -24.03
N ASP A 95 -4.67 -7.36 -25.32
CA ASP A 95 -4.06 -6.53 -26.36
C ASP A 95 -4.52 -5.07 -26.30
N ILE A 96 -5.78 -4.82 -25.91
CA ILE A 96 -6.31 -3.46 -25.67
C ILE A 96 -5.64 -2.84 -24.43
N LEU A 97 -5.50 -3.58 -23.34
CA LEU A 97 -4.76 -3.14 -22.15
C LEU A 97 -3.30 -2.83 -22.50
N PHE A 98 -2.66 -3.69 -23.29
CA PHE A 98 -1.28 -3.51 -23.70
C PHE A 98 -1.09 -2.36 -24.68
N THR A 99 -2.05 -2.12 -25.57
CA THR A 99 -2.04 -1.01 -26.53
C THR A 99 -2.33 0.32 -25.85
N GLY A 100 -3.31 0.37 -24.95
CA GLY A 100 -3.53 1.53 -24.08
C GLY A 100 -2.30 1.85 -23.24
N TYR A 101 -1.61 0.82 -22.75
CA TYR A 101 -0.32 0.97 -22.05
C TYR A 101 0.82 1.44 -22.97
N LYS A 102 0.95 0.89 -24.18
CA LYS A 102 1.96 1.30 -25.18
C LYS A 102 1.78 2.75 -25.63
N LEU A 103 0.55 3.22 -25.77
CA LEU A 103 0.25 4.61 -26.14
C LEU A 103 0.44 5.58 -24.96
N ASP A 104 0.44 5.07 -23.72
CA ASP A 104 0.88 5.79 -22.52
C ASP A 104 2.44 5.89 -22.46
N GLN A 105 3.17 5.15 -23.31
CA GLN A 105 4.63 4.99 -23.23
C GLN A 105 5.42 5.65 -24.38
N GLN A 106 5.84 6.89 -24.15
CA GLN A 106 7.29 7.18 -24.11
C GLN A 106 7.76 6.88 -22.66
N GLY A 107 7.81 5.61 -22.21
CA GLY A 107 8.82 4.62 -22.57
C GLY A 107 9.76 4.28 -21.39
N LYS A 108 9.73 5.06 -20.30
CA LYS A 108 10.65 4.93 -19.16
C LYS A 108 9.89 4.59 -17.88
N ALA A 109 10.47 3.75 -17.02
CA ALA A 109 9.87 3.35 -15.74
C ALA A 109 9.49 4.57 -14.89
N ARG A 110 8.33 4.50 -14.23
CA ARG A 110 7.86 5.52 -13.30
C ARG A 110 8.22 5.14 -11.86
N HIS A 111 8.67 6.12 -11.12
CA HIS A 111 9.01 6.01 -9.72
C HIS A 111 8.43 7.19 -8.95
N ILE A 112 8.23 6.98 -7.66
CA ILE A 112 7.89 8.02 -6.71
C ILE A 112 9.06 8.21 -5.76
N VAL A 113 9.47 9.46 -5.59
CA VAL A 113 10.31 9.89 -4.48
C VAL A 113 9.42 10.63 -3.48
N THR A 114 9.32 10.14 -2.25
CA THR A 114 8.59 10.81 -1.18
C THR A 114 9.57 11.38 -0.18
N LEU A 115 9.52 12.69 0.04
CA LEU A 115 10.30 13.42 1.05
C LEU A 115 9.38 13.72 2.24
N LEU A 116 9.72 13.19 3.41
CA LEU A 116 9.06 13.47 4.68
C LEU A 116 10.00 14.30 5.56
N THR A 117 9.47 15.36 6.16
CA THR A 117 10.24 16.27 7.01
C THR A 117 9.31 17.02 7.95
N ARG A 118 9.85 17.61 9.02
CA ARG A 118 9.05 18.52 9.86
C ARG A 118 8.77 19.86 9.15
N LYS A 119 9.73 20.36 8.37
CA LYS A 119 9.59 21.60 7.60
C LYS A 119 10.24 21.46 6.23
N VAL A 120 9.44 21.72 5.19
CA VAL A 120 9.93 21.68 3.79
C VAL A 120 10.80 22.92 3.54
N THR A 121 12.06 22.70 3.17
CA THR A 121 13.02 23.76 2.82
C THR A 121 13.45 23.67 1.35
N ALA A 122 13.94 24.79 0.81
CA ALA A 122 14.45 24.83 -0.55
C ALA A 122 15.69 23.93 -0.75
N GLU A 123 16.54 23.85 0.27
CA GLU A 123 17.73 22.98 0.27
C GLU A 123 17.36 21.51 0.11
N GLN A 124 16.36 21.02 0.85
CA GLN A 124 15.88 19.63 0.72
C GLN A 124 15.37 19.33 -0.69
N LEU A 125 14.53 20.22 -1.24
CA LEU A 125 13.99 20.07 -2.59
C LEU A 125 15.11 20.08 -3.64
N GLN A 126 16.09 20.98 -3.48
CA GLN A 126 17.24 21.07 -4.36
C GLN A 126 18.06 19.77 -4.32
N ARG A 127 18.40 19.26 -3.14
CA ARG A 127 19.19 18.02 -3.00
C ARG A 127 18.47 16.81 -3.61
N VAL A 128 17.18 16.63 -3.33
CA VAL A 128 16.38 15.54 -3.92
C VAL A 128 16.30 15.66 -5.44
N SER A 129 16.05 16.86 -5.97
CA SER A 129 15.94 17.08 -7.41
C SER A 129 17.29 16.94 -8.15
N SER A 130 18.40 17.37 -7.54
CA SER A 130 19.75 17.20 -8.08
C SER A 130 20.16 15.73 -8.16
N ILE A 131 19.92 14.95 -7.11
CA ILE A 131 20.17 13.49 -7.14
C ILE A 131 19.30 12.85 -8.24
N THR A 132 18.01 13.19 -8.28
CA THR A 132 17.10 12.65 -9.31
C THR A 132 17.64 12.91 -10.73
N ALA A 133 18.07 14.14 -11.02
CA ALA A 133 18.64 14.51 -12.31
C ALA A 133 20.00 13.83 -12.59
N GLN A 134 20.88 13.73 -11.59
CA GLN A 134 22.19 13.09 -11.69
C GLN A 134 22.07 11.62 -12.13
N TYR A 135 21.05 10.92 -11.66
CA TYR A 135 20.77 9.53 -12.04
C TYR A 135 19.88 9.40 -13.29
N GLY A 136 19.73 10.47 -14.07
CA GLY A 136 19.05 10.44 -15.36
C GLY A 136 17.52 10.29 -15.27
N LEU A 137 16.94 10.60 -14.11
CA LEU A 137 15.50 10.62 -13.90
C LEU A 137 14.96 12.04 -14.17
N ASN A 138 13.83 12.11 -14.88
CA ASN A 138 13.09 13.35 -15.09
C ASN A 138 11.99 13.50 -14.03
N ILE A 139 11.78 14.70 -13.49
CA ILE A 139 10.65 14.97 -12.61
C ILE A 139 9.46 15.40 -13.48
N ASP A 140 8.38 14.63 -13.47
CA ASP A 140 7.15 14.91 -14.21
C ASP A 140 6.21 15.81 -13.41
N HIS A 141 6.08 15.57 -12.10
CA HIS A 141 5.18 16.32 -11.22
C HIS A 141 5.74 16.39 -9.80
N ILE A 142 5.41 17.46 -9.07
CA ILE A 142 5.72 17.62 -7.65
C ILE A 142 4.43 18.00 -6.92
N ASP A 143 4.02 17.15 -5.99
CA ASP A 143 2.83 17.34 -5.17
C ASP A 143 3.21 17.51 -3.71
N ARG A 144 2.49 18.38 -3.00
CA ARG A 144 2.49 18.37 -1.54
C ARG A 144 1.34 17.48 -1.07
N LEU A 145 1.66 16.39 -0.39
CA LEU A 145 0.66 15.47 0.16
C LEU A 145 0.20 15.87 1.57
N SER A 146 1.01 16.67 2.28
CA SER A 146 0.64 17.18 3.60
C SER A 146 -0.12 18.52 3.53
N GLY A 147 -0.77 18.87 4.64
CA GLY A 147 -1.37 20.20 4.79
C GLY A 147 -0.34 21.34 4.67
N ARG A 148 -0.84 22.55 4.44
CA ARG A 148 -0.02 23.76 4.62
C ARG A 148 0.15 24.02 6.11
N ILE A 149 1.35 24.39 6.50
CA ILE A 149 1.72 24.67 7.89
C ILE A 149 1.62 26.18 8.10
N ALA A 150 1.03 26.61 9.22
CA ALA A 150 1.00 28.03 9.57
C ALA A 150 2.42 28.53 9.92
N LEU A 151 2.69 29.81 9.67
CA LEU A 151 4.06 30.35 9.81
C LEU A 151 4.59 30.31 11.25
N ASP A 152 3.70 30.25 12.23
CA ASP A 152 3.93 30.21 13.67
C ASP A 152 4.00 28.79 14.24
N THR A 153 3.78 27.75 13.43
CA THR A 153 3.85 26.36 13.91
C THR A 153 5.28 26.03 14.34
N PRO A 154 5.48 25.48 15.55
CA PRO A 154 6.78 25.03 16.02
C PRO A 154 7.46 24.06 15.03
N ALA A 155 8.77 24.20 14.88
CA ALA A 155 9.53 23.49 13.84
C ALA A 155 9.49 21.97 14.01
N ASP A 156 9.31 21.46 15.22
CA ASP A 156 9.19 20.05 15.61
C ASP A 156 7.79 19.47 15.40
N GLN A 157 6.76 20.31 15.32
CA GLN A 157 5.36 19.90 15.15
C GLN A 157 4.91 19.89 13.69
N GLY A 158 5.73 20.44 12.80
CA GLY A 158 5.41 20.47 11.38
C GLY A 158 5.36 19.07 10.75
N LYS A 159 4.49 18.91 9.75
CA LYS A 159 4.34 17.67 8.97
C LYS A 159 4.42 18.01 7.49
N GLY A 160 5.62 17.91 6.94
CA GLY A 160 5.92 18.11 5.53
C GLY A 160 5.98 16.78 4.80
N CYS A 161 5.21 16.65 3.72
CA CYS A 161 5.31 15.51 2.80
C CYS A 161 5.23 16.03 1.36
N ILE A 162 6.30 15.84 0.60
CA ILE A 162 6.40 16.17 -0.81
C ILE A 162 6.59 14.88 -1.61
N GLU A 163 5.79 14.70 -2.65
CA GLU A 163 5.89 13.61 -3.60
C GLU A 163 6.45 14.13 -4.93
N PHE A 164 7.50 13.49 -5.44
CA PHE A 164 8.02 13.70 -6.78
C PHE A 164 7.65 12.49 -7.62
N SER A 165 6.83 12.70 -8.65
CA SER A 165 6.62 11.71 -9.70
C SER A 165 7.77 11.80 -10.69
N VAL A 166 8.60 10.77 -10.76
CA VAL A 166 9.81 10.76 -11.59
C VAL A 166 9.78 9.65 -12.62
N ARG A 167 10.40 9.91 -13.77
CA ARG A 167 10.41 9.01 -14.93
C ARG A 167 11.83 8.77 -15.41
N GLY A 168 12.20 7.50 -15.55
CA GLY A 168 13.53 7.09 -15.95
C GLY A 168 13.90 5.74 -15.39
N GLU A 169 14.96 5.18 -15.94
CA GLU A 169 15.63 4.01 -15.39
C GLU A 169 17.03 4.45 -14.94
N PRO A 170 17.29 4.50 -13.63
CA PRO A 170 18.61 4.88 -13.15
C PRO A 170 19.58 3.75 -13.49
N ALA A 171 20.75 4.10 -14.01
CA ALA A 171 21.77 3.11 -14.41
C ALA A 171 22.22 2.24 -13.23
N ASP A 172 22.29 2.83 -12.03
CA ASP A 172 22.54 2.13 -10.78
C ASP A 172 21.47 2.51 -9.72
N PRO A 173 20.40 1.69 -9.60
CA PRO A 173 19.37 1.93 -8.59
C PRO A 173 19.85 1.76 -7.15
N GLN A 174 20.93 1.00 -6.90
CA GLN A 174 21.46 0.79 -5.55
C GLN A 174 22.25 2.02 -5.10
N ALA A 175 23.10 2.56 -5.96
CA ALA A 175 23.82 3.81 -5.70
C ALA A 175 22.84 4.98 -5.50
N LEU A 176 21.79 5.08 -6.33
CA LEU A 176 20.73 6.08 -6.16
C LEU A 176 20.10 6.01 -4.75
N ARG A 177 19.75 4.81 -4.29
CA ARG A 177 19.17 4.61 -2.95
C ARG A 177 20.15 4.94 -1.84
N ALA A 178 21.43 4.56 -1.99
CA ALA A 178 22.47 4.86 -1.03
C ALA A 178 22.70 6.38 -0.90
N GLU A 179 22.66 7.11 -2.01
CA GLU A 179 22.83 8.57 -2.01
C GLU A 179 21.62 9.29 -1.40
N PHE A 180 20.40 8.84 -1.72
CA PHE A 180 19.20 9.32 -1.00
C PHE A 180 19.28 9.04 0.50
N LEU A 181 19.81 7.88 0.92
CA LEU A 181 19.99 7.56 2.33
C LEU A 181 21.03 8.47 3.01
N SER A 182 22.15 8.78 2.34
CA SER A 182 23.15 9.73 2.85
C SER A 182 22.53 11.11 3.06
N VAL A 183 21.79 11.62 2.06
CA VAL A 183 21.16 12.94 2.15
C VAL A 183 20.03 12.97 3.16
N ALA A 184 19.28 11.88 3.31
CA ALA A 184 18.28 11.73 4.37
C ALA A 184 18.91 11.93 5.76
N GLN A 185 20.07 11.33 6.01
CA GLN A 185 20.81 11.50 7.27
C GLN A 185 21.39 12.90 7.44
N GLU A 186 22.04 13.45 6.41
CA GLU A 186 22.63 14.81 6.44
C GLU A 186 21.59 15.90 6.75
N LEU A 187 20.41 15.80 6.13
CA LEU A 187 19.35 16.79 6.26
C LEU A 187 18.34 16.48 7.36
N ASN A 188 18.47 15.34 8.04
CA ASN A 188 17.53 14.83 9.03
C ASN A 188 16.08 14.77 8.49
N VAL A 189 15.91 14.08 7.37
CA VAL A 189 14.63 13.88 6.66
C VAL A 189 14.49 12.42 6.25
N ASP A 190 13.27 11.96 5.96
CA ASP A 190 13.08 10.63 5.36
C ASP A 190 12.84 10.75 3.86
N ILE A 191 13.48 9.87 3.10
CA ILE A 191 13.31 9.78 1.65
C ILE A 191 12.96 8.34 1.28
N ALA A 192 11.81 8.15 0.64
CA ALA A 192 11.38 6.86 0.10
C ALA A 192 11.42 6.88 -1.43
N PHE A 193 12.21 5.99 -2.03
CA PHE A 193 12.23 5.77 -3.48
C PHE A 193 11.58 4.43 -3.82
N GLN A 194 10.49 4.46 -4.60
CA GLN A 194 9.75 3.26 -4.97
C GLN A 194 9.22 3.33 -6.39
N GLN A 195 9.04 2.17 -7.03
CA GLN A 195 8.40 2.11 -8.35
C GLN A 195 6.90 2.47 -8.24
N ASP A 196 6.40 3.28 -9.17
CA ASP A 196 4.96 3.60 -9.25
C ASP A 196 4.20 2.52 -10.03
N SER A 197 3.92 1.41 -9.35
CA SER A 197 3.17 0.30 -9.92
C SER A 197 1.70 0.30 -9.48
N LEU A 198 0.85 -0.43 -10.21
CA LEU A 198 -0.55 -0.66 -9.79
C LEU A 198 -0.65 -1.27 -8.39
N PHE A 199 0.33 -2.11 -8.02
CA PHE A 199 0.40 -2.72 -6.70
C PHE A 199 0.58 -1.67 -5.59
N ARG A 200 1.42 -0.64 -5.80
CA ARG A 200 1.61 0.47 -4.85
C ARG A 200 0.29 1.14 -4.49
N ARG A 201 -0.57 1.40 -5.49
CA ARG A 201 -1.83 2.14 -5.34
C ARG A 201 -2.97 1.29 -4.74
N ASN A 202 -2.84 -0.03 -4.80
CA ASN A 202 -3.89 -0.98 -4.44
C ASN A 202 -3.53 -1.85 -3.21
N ARG A 203 -2.64 -1.40 -2.34
CA ARG A 203 -2.42 -2.06 -1.04
C ARG A 203 -3.69 -2.03 -0.20
N ARG A 204 -3.98 -3.12 0.52
CA ARG A 204 -5.20 -3.28 1.34
C ARG A 204 -4.93 -3.94 2.70
N LEU A 205 -3.68 -4.22 3.03
CA LEU A 205 -3.26 -4.77 4.31
C LEU A 205 -2.07 -3.96 4.82
N ALA A 206 -2.13 -3.56 6.09
CA ALA A 206 -1.03 -2.94 6.82
C ALA A 206 -0.78 -3.76 8.09
N VAL A 207 0.45 -4.23 8.26
CA VAL A 207 0.87 -5.01 9.42
C VAL A 207 1.92 -4.20 10.17
N PHE A 208 1.76 -4.11 11.49
CA PHE A 208 2.60 -3.31 12.36
C PHE A 208 3.22 -4.20 13.43
N ASP A 209 4.48 -3.92 13.77
CA ASP A 209 5.00 -4.33 15.07
C ASP A 209 4.34 -3.48 16.17
N MET A 210 4.44 -3.91 17.42
CA MET A 210 3.89 -3.23 18.58
C MET A 210 4.95 -2.36 19.26
N ASP A 211 5.95 -3.00 19.87
CA ASP A 211 7.00 -2.36 20.64
C ASP A 211 7.84 -1.43 19.74
N SER A 212 8.19 -0.25 20.24
CA SER A 212 8.92 0.79 19.52
C SER A 212 8.34 1.19 18.14
N THR A 213 7.08 0.84 17.86
CA THR A 213 6.40 1.12 16.59
C THR A 213 5.03 1.76 16.81
N LEU A 214 4.11 1.05 17.46
CA LEU A 214 2.79 1.60 17.83
C LEU A 214 2.81 2.25 19.21
N ILE A 215 3.74 1.83 20.06
CA ILE A 215 3.99 2.37 21.40
C ILE A 215 5.44 2.82 21.54
N GLU A 216 5.67 3.83 22.37
CA GLU A 216 6.98 4.42 22.64
C GLU A 216 7.71 3.70 23.78
N ALA A 217 7.59 2.38 23.85
CA ALA A 217 8.18 1.56 24.91
C ALA A 217 8.48 0.15 24.40
N GLU A 218 9.42 -0.51 25.09
CA GLU A 218 9.63 -1.95 25.05
C GLU A 218 8.91 -2.56 26.25
N VAL A 219 7.81 -3.28 26.02
CA VAL A 219 6.96 -3.79 27.11
C VAL A 219 7.72 -4.69 28.09
N ILE A 220 8.66 -5.49 27.59
CA ILE A 220 9.45 -6.39 28.44
C ILE A 220 10.32 -5.63 29.45
N ASP A 221 10.83 -4.45 29.07
CA ASP A 221 11.65 -3.61 29.95
C ASP A 221 10.80 -2.94 31.02
N GLU A 222 9.56 -2.54 30.69
CA GLU A 222 8.60 -2.01 31.67
C GLU A 222 8.19 -3.08 32.69
N LEU A 223 7.98 -4.33 32.25
CA LEU A 223 7.72 -5.45 33.14
C LEU A 223 8.93 -5.75 34.04
N ALA A 224 10.14 -5.70 33.49
CA ALA A 224 11.36 -5.95 34.25
C ALA A 224 11.59 -4.88 35.33
N LYS A 225 11.31 -3.61 35.03
CA LYS A 225 11.34 -2.52 36.01
C LYS A 225 10.34 -2.75 37.13
N ALA A 226 9.11 -3.12 36.81
CA ALA A 226 8.08 -3.38 37.81
C ALA A 226 8.39 -4.63 38.67
N ALA A 227 9.07 -5.62 38.10
CA ALA A 227 9.56 -6.81 38.81
C ALA A 227 10.86 -6.56 39.61
N GLY A 228 11.50 -5.40 39.49
CA GLY A 228 12.77 -5.08 40.15
C GLY A 228 14.00 -5.78 39.56
N VAL A 229 13.88 -6.32 38.34
CA VAL A 229 14.93 -7.09 37.62
C VAL A 229 15.42 -6.38 36.35
N GLY A 230 15.14 -5.07 36.22
CA GLY A 230 15.46 -4.27 35.02
C GLY A 230 16.93 -4.34 34.60
N GLU A 231 17.87 -4.28 35.55
CA GLU A 231 19.30 -4.36 35.25
C GLU A 231 19.68 -5.72 34.63
N GLN A 232 19.15 -6.81 35.19
CA GLN A 232 19.42 -8.17 34.70
C GLN A 232 18.86 -8.38 33.29
N VAL A 233 17.68 -7.83 33.00
CA VAL A 233 17.07 -7.87 31.66
C VAL A 233 17.89 -7.05 30.67
N SER A 234 18.38 -5.87 31.06
CA SER A 234 19.27 -5.05 30.24
C SER A 234 20.56 -5.78 29.87
N GLU A 235 21.21 -6.45 30.83
CA GLU A 235 22.42 -7.25 30.57
C GLU A 235 22.17 -8.37 29.54
N ILE A 236 21.03 -9.07 29.63
CA ILE A 236 20.66 -10.12 28.67
C ILE A 236 20.38 -9.52 27.29
N THR A 237 19.72 -8.35 27.23
CA THR A 237 19.45 -7.63 25.97
C THR A 237 20.75 -7.21 25.29
N GLU A 238 21.72 -6.66 26.04
CA GLU A 238 23.03 -6.28 25.52
C GLU A 238 23.79 -7.48 24.95
N ARG A 239 23.79 -8.61 25.67
CA ARG A 239 24.41 -9.87 25.19
C ARG A 239 23.78 -10.35 23.88
N ALA A 240 22.45 -10.26 23.76
CA ALA A 240 21.74 -10.60 22.53
C ALA A 240 22.10 -9.66 21.36
N MET A 241 22.20 -8.35 21.62
CA MET A 241 22.62 -7.37 20.60
C MET A 241 24.09 -7.56 20.16
N ARG A 242 24.96 -8.06 21.04
CA ARG A 242 26.34 -8.49 20.69
C ARG A 242 26.39 -9.80 19.90
N GLY A 243 25.25 -10.44 19.65
CA GLY A 243 25.15 -11.72 18.95
C GLY A 243 25.57 -12.93 19.79
N GLU A 244 25.72 -12.78 21.11
CA GLU A 244 26.10 -13.86 22.03
C GLU A 244 24.93 -14.79 22.36
N LEU A 245 23.69 -14.31 22.19
CA LEU A 245 22.46 -15.06 22.42
C LEU A 245 21.57 -14.93 21.18
N ASP A 246 20.97 -16.06 20.76
CA ASP A 246 19.90 -16.00 19.77
C ASP A 246 18.64 -15.36 20.37
N PHE A 247 17.74 -14.88 19.49
CA PHE A 247 16.53 -14.18 19.92
C PHE A 247 15.66 -15.03 20.87
N ARG A 248 15.52 -16.34 20.61
CA ARG A 248 14.65 -17.22 21.40
C ARG A 248 15.23 -17.47 22.79
N ALA A 249 16.55 -17.67 22.88
CA ALA A 249 17.28 -17.85 24.12
C ALA A 249 17.22 -16.58 24.96
N SER A 250 17.54 -15.42 24.37
CA SER A 250 17.44 -14.11 25.05
C SER A 250 16.01 -13.84 25.54
N PHE A 251 15.00 -14.10 24.73
CA PHE A 251 13.60 -13.91 25.11
C PHE A 251 13.19 -14.82 26.28
N LYS A 252 13.60 -16.09 26.25
CA LYS A 252 13.34 -17.06 27.32
C LYS A 252 14.04 -16.68 28.63
N GLU A 253 15.30 -16.25 28.57
CA GLU A 253 16.05 -15.81 29.75
C GLU A 253 15.42 -14.57 30.39
N ARG A 254 15.05 -13.56 29.59
CA ARG A 254 14.37 -12.35 30.10
C ARG A 254 13.02 -12.68 30.71
N LEU A 255 12.23 -13.54 30.07
CA LEU A 255 10.94 -13.99 30.61
C LEU A 255 11.06 -14.75 31.93
N ALA A 256 12.10 -15.57 32.09
CA ALA A 256 12.31 -16.33 33.32
C ALA A 256 12.51 -15.42 34.55
N LEU A 257 13.07 -14.22 34.36
CA LEU A 257 13.26 -13.23 35.41
C LEU A 257 11.94 -12.57 35.86
N LEU A 258 10.90 -12.61 35.03
CA LEU A 258 9.59 -12.04 35.36
C LEU A 258 8.71 -13.01 36.17
N LYS A 259 9.19 -14.23 36.47
CA LYS A 259 8.42 -15.25 37.18
C LYS A 259 8.01 -14.76 38.57
N GLY A 260 6.70 -14.78 38.84
CA GLY A 260 6.13 -14.37 40.12
C GLY A 260 5.68 -12.92 40.18
N LEU A 261 5.76 -12.19 39.06
CA LEU A 261 5.17 -10.87 38.89
C LEU A 261 3.64 -10.98 38.97
N ASP A 262 3.03 -10.11 39.77
CA ASP A 262 1.57 -10.11 39.93
C ASP A 262 0.88 -9.61 38.64
N VAL A 263 -0.17 -10.30 38.20
CA VAL A 263 -0.90 -9.96 36.97
C VAL A 263 -1.49 -8.54 37.00
N ASN A 264 -1.79 -7.99 38.19
CA ASN A 264 -2.34 -6.63 38.32
C ASN A 264 -1.36 -5.55 37.82
N VAL A 265 -0.05 -5.85 37.81
CA VAL A 265 0.98 -4.95 37.26
C VAL A 265 0.78 -4.72 35.76
N LEU A 266 0.20 -5.69 35.04
CA LEU A 266 -0.03 -5.57 33.60
C LEU A 266 -1.03 -4.45 33.27
N ASP A 267 -2.07 -4.28 34.07
CA ASP A 267 -3.07 -3.22 33.89
C ASP A 267 -2.42 -1.83 34.07
N GLU A 268 -1.58 -1.68 35.11
CA GLU A 268 -0.88 -0.44 35.41
C GLU A 268 0.10 -0.04 34.29
N ILE A 269 0.92 -1.01 33.83
CA ILE A 269 1.84 -0.78 32.71
C ILE A 269 1.04 -0.43 31.46
N GLY A 270 0.01 -1.20 31.12
CA GLY A 270 -0.80 -1.01 29.91
C GLY A 270 -1.46 0.37 29.86
N ALA A 271 -1.94 0.88 31.00
CA ALA A 271 -2.48 2.22 31.12
C ALA A 271 -1.42 3.33 30.94
N SER A 272 -0.15 3.05 31.25
CA SER A 272 0.95 4.01 31.12
C SER A 272 1.55 4.09 29.71
N LEU A 273 1.31 3.08 28.86
CA LEU A 273 1.89 2.99 27.52
C LEU A 273 1.44 4.15 26.62
N ARG A 274 2.42 4.93 26.16
CA ARG A 274 2.20 6.03 25.22
C ARG A 274 2.17 5.51 23.80
N LEU A 275 1.17 5.92 23.04
CA LEU A 275 1.09 5.65 21.61
C LEU A 275 2.09 6.53 20.86
N THR A 276 2.70 5.97 19.83
CA THR A 276 3.55 6.72 18.91
C THR A 276 2.79 7.87 18.25
N GLU A 277 3.45 9.01 18.08
CA GLU A 277 2.88 10.20 17.43
C GLU A 277 2.18 9.85 16.11
N GLY A 278 0.89 10.15 16.01
CA GLY A 278 0.11 9.96 14.78
C GLY A 278 -0.48 8.56 14.59
N ALA A 279 -0.25 7.60 15.50
CA ALA A 279 -0.83 6.25 15.40
C ALA A 279 -2.36 6.28 15.31
N GLU A 280 -3.06 7.05 16.15
CA GLU A 280 -4.51 7.14 16.12
C GLU A 280 -5.05 7.66 14.77
N VAL A 281 -4.41 8.69 14.22
CA VAL A 281 -4.76 9.25 12.91
C VAL A 281 -4.49 8.24 11.79
N LEU A 282 -3.35 7.55 11.85
CA LEU A 282 -2.98 6.53 10.87
C LEU A 282 -4.04 5.41 10.81
N PHE A 283 -4.45 4.85 11.95
CA PHE A 283 -5.44 3.78 11.97
C PHE A 283 -6.84 4.24 11.55
N ALA A 284 -7.23 5.47 11.93
CA ALA A 284 -8.48 6.07 11.46
C ALA A 284 -8.50 6.19 9.92
N GLU A 285 -7.42 6.66 9.32
CA GLU A 285 -7.31 6.82 7.87
C GLU A 285 -7.20 5.47 7.13
N LEU A 286 -6.44 4.50 7.67
CA LEU A 286 -6.37 3.15 7.11
C LEU A 286 -7.75 2.49 7.08
N LYS A 287 -8.51 2.60 8.18
CA LYS A 287 -9.88 2.11 8.25
C LYS A 287 -10.79 2.81 7.24
N ARG A 288 -10.70 4.13 7.11
CA ARG A 288 -11.46 4.92 6.13
C ARG A 288 -11.16 4.50 4.69
N LEU A 289 -9.90 4.15 4.40
CA LEU A 289 -9.45 3.67 3.09
C LEU A 289 -9.74 2.18 2.84
N GLY A 290 -10.34 1.47 3.80
CA GLY A 290 -10.71 0.06 3.68
C GLY A 290 -9.54 -0.91 3.81
N TYR A 291 -8.46 -0.51 4.47
CA TYR A 291 -7.38 -1.44 4.82
C TYR A 291 -7.81 -2.40 5.92
N LYS A 292 -7.32 -3.63 5.82
CA LYS A 292 -7.18 -4.50 6.98
C LYS A 292 -5.90 -4.18 7.71
N THR A 293 -5.95 -4.22 9.03
CA THR A 293 -4.83 -3.90 9.90
C THR A 293 -4.52 -5.08 10.83
N ALA A 294 -3.24 -5.31 11.08
CA ALA A 294 -2.81 -6.38 11.99
C ALA A 294 -1.63 -5.94 12.84
N ILE A 295 -1.58 -6.41 14.08
CA ILE A 295 -0.35 -6.44 14.88
C ILE A 295 0.32 -7.80 14.69
N LEU A 296 1.61 -7.80 14.39
CA LEU A 296 2.48 -8.96 14.45
C LEU A 296 3.70 -8.58 15.29
N SER A 297 3.76 -9.05 16.53
CA SER A 297 4.78 -8.62 17.47
C SER A 297 5.39 -9.77 18.27
N GLY A 298 6.65 -9.58 18.68
CA GLY A 298 7.32 -10.42 19.67
C GLY A 298 6.91 -10.12 21.12
N GLY A 299 6.18 -9.02 21.36
CA GLY A 299 5.62 -8.68 22.66
C GLY A 299 4.45 -9.58 23.07
N PHE A 300 3.63 -9.10 24.02
CA PHE A 300 2.59 -9.92 24.64
C PHE A 300 1.17 -9.58 24.18
N THR A 301 0.38 -10.63 23.95
CA THR A 301 -1.02 -10.59 23.50
C THR A 301 -1.90 -9.73 24.40
N TYR A 302 -1.61 -9.69 25.70
CA TYR A 302 -2.33 -8.87 26.65
C TYR A 302 -2.32 -7.37 26.25
N PHE A 303 -1.13 -6.79 26.01
CA PHE A 303 -0.99 -5.39 25.59
C PHE A 303 -1.46 -5.16 24.15
N ALA A 304 -1.16 -6.10 23.25
CA ALA A 304 -1.59 -6.01 21.87
C ALA A 304 -3.13 -5.97 21.74
N LYS A 305 -3.87 -6.68 22.59
CA LYS A 305 -5.35 -6.63 22.65
C LYS A 305 -5.87 -5.29 23.17
N GLN A 306 -5.17 -4.63 24.09
CA GLN A 306 -5.53 -3.28 24.52
C GLN A 306 -5.38 -2.27 23.37
N LEU A 307 -4.27 -2.35 22.63
CA LEU A 307 -4.06 -1.53 21.43
C LEU A 307 -5.09 -1.85 20.34
N GLN A 308 -5.43 -3.12 20.17
CA GLN A 308 -6.48 -3.56 19.25
C GLN A 308 -7.82 -2.88 19.56
N ALA A 309 -8.23 -2.88 20.83
CA ALA A 309 -9.46 -2.24 21.26
C ALA A 309 -9.41 -0.72 21.07
N LYS A 310 -8.28 -0.08 21.39
CA LYS A 310 -8.09 1.38 21.31
C LYS A 310 -8.06 1.89 19.86
N LEU A 311 -7.36 1.20 18.97
CA LEU A 311 -7.12 1.63 17.58
C LEU A 311 -8.07 0.96 16.57
N GLY A 312 -8.88 -0.02 17.00
CA GLY A 312 -9.82 -0.73 16.14
C GLY A 312 -9.15 -1.66 15.12
N ILE A 313 -8.10 -2.37 15.55
CA ILE A 313 -7.26 -3.24 14.71
C ILE A 313 -7.99 -4.56 14.41
N ASP A 314 -7.89 -5.06 13.18
CA ASP A 314 -8.62 -6.28 12.78
C ASP A 314 -8.01 -7.56 13.36
N TYR A 315 -6.68 -7.69 13.39
CA TYR A 315 -5.98 -8.91 13.79
C TYR A 315 -4.83 -8.65 14.76
N VAL A 316 -4.56 -9.60 15.65
CA VAL A 316 -3.44 -9.56 16.60
C VAL A 316 -2.76 -10.92 16.64
N PHE A 317 -1.45 -10.91 16.48
CA PHE A 317 -0.57 -12.07 16.67
C PHE A 317 0.61 -11.64 17.54
N ALA A 318 0.69 -12.18 18.75
CA ALA A 318 1.74 -11.90 19.73
C ALA A 318 1.93 -13.11 20.66
N ASN A 319 2.96 -13.08 21.51
CA ASN A 319 3.22 -14.15 22.47
C ASN A 319 2.23 -14.10 23.63
N GLU A 320 1.92 -15.24 24.24
CA GLU A 320 1.08 -15.29 25.45
C GLU A 320 1.96 -15.39 26.70
N LEU A 321 1.63 -14.59 27.72
CA LEU A 321 2.17 -14.77 29.06
C LEU A 321 1.35 -15.86 29.76
N GLU A 322 2.01 -16.90 30.24
CA GLU A 322 1.38 -17.89 31.10
C GLU A 322 1.12 -17.25 32.47
N VAL A 323 -0.13 -17.33 32.94
CA VAL A 323 -0.53 -16.82 34.25
C VAL A 323 -1.12 -17.97 35.06
N VAL A 324 -0.51 -18.27 36.21
CA VAL A 324 -0.92 -19.32 37.16
C VAL A 324 -1.08 -18.69 38.54
N ASP A 325 -2.23 -18.90 39.16
CA ASP A 325 -2.55 -18.34 40.49
C ASP A 325 -2.39 -16.80 40.59
N GLY A 326 -2.65 -16.11 39.47
CA GLY A 326 -2.53 -14.64 39.37
C GLY A 326 -1.11 -14.11 39.19
N LYS A 327 -0.15 -14.98 38.81
CA LYS A 327 1.27 -14.67 38.65
C LYS A 327 1.91 -15.36 37.45
#